data_AF-A0A4Y3KIM9-F1
#
_entry.id   AF-A0A4Y3KIM9-F1
#
_cell.length_a   1.000
_cell.length_b   1.000
_cell.length_c   1.000
_cell.angle_alpha   90.00
_cell.angle_beta   90.00
_cell.angle_gamma   90.00
#
_symmetry.space_group_name_H-M   'P 1'
#
loop_
_entity.id
_entity.type
_entity.pdbx_description
1 polymer ?
#
loop_
_entity_poly.entity_id
_entity_poly.type
_entity_poly.pdbx_seq_one_letter_code
_entity_poly.pdbx_strand_id
1 'polypeptide(L)' 'MGSISQPQGPLPPGTEACQGCGEVRLTRIRMSLPDGRAATFVSCPACEITNWFALDGDGTPLTRGEVTGTG' A
#
# COMPACT_ATOMS: atom_id res chain seq x y z
N MET A 1 14.60 21.51 -16.01
CA MET A 1 13.41 21.59 -15.14
C MET A 1 12.80 20.20 -15.11
N GLY A 2 13.06 19.43 -14.04
CA GLY A 2 12.59 18.06 -13.91
C GLY A 2 11.24 18.04 -13.20
N SER A 3 10.20 17.58 -13.87
CA SER A 3 8.90 17.35 -13.24
C SER A 3 9.03 16.18 -12.28
N ILE A 4 8.97 16.45 -10.98
CA ILE A 4 8.73 15.40 -9.99
C ILE A 4 7.25 15.09 -10.07
N SER A 5 6.90 14.08 -10.87
CA SER A 5 5.58 13.46 -10.81
C SER A 5 5.49 12.74 -9.48
N GLN A 6 5.02 13.42 -8.43
CA GLN A 6 4.50 12.70 -7.28
C GLN A 6 3.39 11.78 -7.81
N PRO A 7 3.35 10.49 -7.45
CA PRO A 7 2.21 9.66 -7.78
C PRO A 7 1.01 10.11 -6.94
N GLN A 8 0.39 11.22 -7.33
CA GLN A 8 -0.80 11.83 -6.71
C GLN A 8 -2.10 11.13 -7.17
N GLY A 9 -2.04 9.82 -7.41
CA GLY A 9 -3.26 9.07 -7.71
C GLY A 9 -4.14 8.93 -6.46
N PRO A 10 -5.39 8.47 -6.61
CA PRO A 10 -6.25 8.11 -5.49
C PRO A 10 -5.54 7.17 -4.51
N LEU A 11 -5.85 7.27 -3.22
CA LEU A 11 -5.42 6.28 -2.25
C LEU A 11 -6.02 4.91 -2.64
N PRO A 12 -5.25 3.80 -2.55
CA PRO A 12 -5.83 2.48 -2.69
C PRO A 12 -6.94 2.29 -1.64
N PRO A 13 -8.04 1.61 -1.98
CA PRO A 13 -9.06 1.25 -1.01
C PRO A 13 -8.47 0.51 0.19
N GLY A 14 -9.09 0.66 1.36
CA GLY A 14 -8.66 -0.03 2.59
C GLY A 14 -7.42 0.58 3.25
N THR A 15 -6.87 1.65 2.68
CA THR A 15 -5.70 2.37 3.22
C THR A 15 -6.06 3.70 3.86
N GLU A 16 -7.34 4.05 4.00
CA GLU A 16 -7.81 5.31 4.60
C GLU A 16 -7.48 5.37 6.09
N ALA A 17 -7.59 4.23 6.77
CA ALA A 17 -7.24 4.02 8.18
C ALA A 17 -6.51 2.69 8.38
N CYS A 18 -5.76 2.58 9.47
CA CYS A 18 -5.12 1.33 9.86
C CYS A 18 -6.20 0.28 10.18
N GLN A 19 -6.16 -0.86 9.50
CA GLN A 19 -7.07 -1.99 9.75
C GLN A 19 -6.93 -2.60 11.15
N GLY A 20 -5.83 -2.31 11.87
CA GLY A 20 -5.61 -2.80 13.23
C GLY A 20 -6.09 -1.87 14.34
N CYS A 21 -5.91 -0.55 14.21
CA CYS A 21 -6.20 0.41 15.28
C CYS A 21 -7.01 1.65 14.86
N GLY A 22 -7.31 1.82 13.57
CA GLY A 22 -8.07 2.96 13.05
C GLY A 22 -7.30 4.27 12.87
N GLU A 23 -5.99 4.32 13.15
CA GLU A 23 -5.16 5.51 12.88
C GLU A 23 -5.19 5.90 11.39
N VAL A 24 -5.29 7.19 11.09
CA VAL A 24 -5.38 7.73 9.71
C VAL A 24 -4.04 8.28 9.21
N ARG A 25 -3.13 8.63 10.13
CA ARG A 25 -1.77 9.08 9.85
C ARG A 25 -0.88 7.87 9.55
N LEU A 26 -0.97 7.38 8.31
CA LEU A 26 -0.19 6.23 7.84
C LEU A 26 0.92 6.65 6.88
N THR A 27 2.05 5.96 6.96
CA THR A 27 3.08 5.99 5.91
C THR A 27 2.63 5.11 4.77
N ARG A 28 2.62 5.65 3.54
CA ARG A 28 2.19 4.93 2.33
C ARG A 28 3.24 5.09 1.23
N ILE A 29 3.73 3.98 0.69
CA ILE A 29 4.77 3.97 -0.35
C ILE A 29 4.30 3.11 -1.51
N ARG A 30 4.21 3.68 -2.71
CA ARG A 30 3.85 2.93 -3.93
C ARG A 30 5.07 2.25 -4.51
N MET A 31 4.90 1.00 -4.92
CA MET A 31 5.95 0.15 -5.49
C MET A 31 5.37 -0.75 -6.58
N SER A 32 6.22 -1.17 -7.52
CA SER A 32 5.89 -2.25 -8.45
C SER A 32 6.29 -3.59 -7.83
N LEU A 33 5.39 -4.56 -7.85
CA LEU A 33 5.62 -5.93 -7.43
C LEU A 33 6.40 -6.70 -8.51
N PRO A 34 7.01 -7.86 -8.16
CA PRO A 34 7.76 -8.68 -9.13
C PRO A 34 6.95 -9.16 -10.33
N ASP A 35 5.63 -9.28 -10.19
CA ASP A 35 4.69 -9.67 -11.24
C ASP A 35 4.24 -8.49 -12.13
N GLY A 36 4.76 -7.28 -11.87
CA GLY A 36 4.44 -6.05 -12.59
C GLY A 36 3.24 -5.27 -12.08
N ARG A 37 2.46 -5.79 -11.12
CA ARG A 37 1.35 -5.05 -10.51
C ARG A 37 1.86 -3.89 -9.66
N ALA A 38 1.11 -2.79 -9.61
CA ALA A 38 1.36 -1.71 -8.67
C ALA A 38 0.72 -2.01 -7.31
N ALA A 39 1.46 -1.81 -6.23
CA ALA A 39 1.00 -1.97 -4.87
C ALA A 39 1.43 -0.79 -3.99
N THR A 40 0.76 -0.64 -2.85
CA THR A 40 1.11 0.32 -1.81
C THR A 40 1.45 -0.42 -0.53
N PHE A 41 2.67 -0.22 -0.04
CA PHE A 41 3.05 -0.56 1.31
C PHE A 41 2.47 0.47 2.28
N VAL A 42 1.83 0.00 3.34
CA VAL A 42 1.25 0.83 4.40
C VAL A 42 1.86 0.45 5.73
N SER A 43 2.33 1.44 6.49
CA SER A 43 2.82 1.27 7.86
C SER A 43 2.10 2.23 8.80
N CYS A 44 1.59 1.69 9.90
CA CYS A 44 0.96 2.46 10.96
C CYS A 44 1.97 2.79 12.07
N PRO A 45 2.19 4.08 12.40
CA PRO A 45 3.09 4.45 13.49
C PRO A 45 2.50 4.22 14.89
N ALA A 46 1.18 4.00 15.02
CA ALA A 46 0.50 3.87 16.30
C ALA A 46 0.51 2.43 16.85
N CYS A 47 0.27 1.44 15.99
CA CYS A 47 0.24 0.02 16.38
C CYS A 47 1.29 -0.84 15.67
N GLU A 48 2.16 -0.22 14.87
CA GLU A 48 3.29 -0.85 14.16
C GLU A 48 2.92 -1.93 13.13
N ILE A 49 1.62 -2.10 12.84
CA ILE A 49 1.17 -3.04 11.79
C ILE A 49 1.51 -2.50 10.41
N THR A 50 1.95 -3.41 9.55
CA THR A 50 2.24 -3.16 8.14
C THR A 50 1.41 -4.06 7.24
N ASN A 51 0.91 -3.53 6.13
CA ASN A 51 0.17 -4.29 5.12
C ASN A 51 0.51 -3.80 3.71
N TRP A 52 0.22 -4.64 2.72
CA TRP A 52 0.34 -4.33 1.30
C TRP A 52 -1.03 -4.33 0.66
N PHE A 53 -1.29 -3.40 -0.24
CA PHE A 53 -2.56 -3.30 -0.95
C PHE A 53 -2.30 -3.13 -2.44
N ALA A 54 -3.00 -3.86 -3.29
CA ALA A 54 -2.97 -3.59 -4.73
C ALA A 54 -3.55 -2.20 -4.99
N LEU A 55 -2.91 -1.43 -5.88
CA LEU A 55 -3.35 -0.07 -6.19
C LEU A 55 -4.76 -0.05 -6.81
N ASP A 56 -5.05 -1.04 -7.66
CA ASP A 56 -6.34 -1.26 -8.32
C ASP A 56 -7.15 -2.40 -7.67
N GLY A 57 -6.87 -2.70 -6.39
CA GLY A 57 -7.53 -3.75 -5.63
C GLY A 57 -8.86 -3.33 -4.99
N ASP A 58 -9.44 -4.24 -4.22
CA ASP A 58 -10.70 -4.04 -3.48
C ASP A 58 -10.49 -3.55 -2.03
N GLY A 59 -9.22 -3.34 -1.63
CA GLY A 59 -8.84 -2.96 -0.29
C GLY A 59 -8.56 -4.12 0.65
N THR A 60 -8.56 -5.35 0.15
CA THR A 60 -8.03 -6.52 0.87
C THR A 60 -6.50 -6.48 0.92
N PRO A 61 -5.86 -6.73 2.08
CA PRO A 61 -4.42 -6.86 2.15
C PRO A 61 -3.90 -8.02 1.30
N LEU A 62 -2.85 -7.76 0.52
CA LEU A 62 -2.12 -8.79 -0.21
C LEU A 62 -1.41 -9.73 0.76
N THR A 63 -1.41 -11.01 0.42
CA THR A 63 -0.62 -12.01 1.12
C THR A 63 0.87 -11.82 0.85
N ARG A 64 1.71 -12.43 1.69
CA ARG A 64 3.16 -12.43 1.49
C ARG A 64 3.56 -12.98 0.13
N GLY A 65 2.95 -14.08 -0.32
CA GLY A 65 3.28 -14.73 -1.60
C GLY A 65 3.01 -13.83 -2.79
N GLU A 66 1.89 -13.08 -2.76
CA GLU A 66 1.55 -12.10 -3.80
C GLU A 66 2.54 -10.93 -3.84
N VAL A 67 3.06 -10.50 -2.69
CA VAL A 67 4.05 -9.41 -2.61
C VAL A 67 5.43 -9.88 -3.09
N THR A 68 5.84 -11.08 -2.73
CA THR A 68 7.18 -11.61 -3.06
C THR A 68 7.25 -12.33 -4.40
N GLY A 69 6.12 -12.55 -5.08
CA GLY A 69 6.05 -13.32 -6.33
C GLY A 69 6.34 -14.81 -6.13
N THR A 70 6.03 -15.35 -4.95
CA THR A 70 6.24 -16.77 -4.60
C THR A 70 4.93 -17.54 -4.46
N GLY A 71 3.81 -16.94 -4.89
CA GLY A 71 2.47 -17.52 -4.88
C GLY A 71 2.12 -18.23 -6.18
#